data_AF-A0A923XSU8-F1
#
_entry.id   AF-A0A923XSU8-F1
#
_cell.length_a   1.000
_cell.length_b   1.000
_cell.length_c   1.000
_cell.angle_alpha   90.00
_cell.angle_beta   90.00
_cell.angle_gamma   90.00
#
_symmetry.space_group_name_H-M   'P 1'
#
loop_
_entity.id
_entity.type
_entity.pdbx_description
1 polymer ?
#
loop_
_entity_poly.entity_id
_entity_poly.type
_entity_poly.pdbx_seq_one_letter_code
_entity_poly.pdbx_strand_id
1 'polypeptide(L)' 'LRTNPAGVTKDLWYHETGCSSWLLVTRSTTTHEILSTERVADRKGAQ' A
#
# COMPACT_ATOMS: atom_id res chain seq x y z
N LEU A 1 -12.43 13.56 6.53
CA LEU A 1 -10.97 13.81 6.61
C LEU A 1 -10.28 12.49 6.97
N ARG A 2 -9.17 12.12 6.31
CA ARG A 2 -8.38 10.93 6.70
C ARG A 2 -7.18 11.35 7.53
N THR A 3 -6.74 10.46 8.42
CA THR A 3 -5.48 10.62 9.15
C THR A 3 -4.30 10.54 8.17
N ASN A 4 -3.33 11.45 8.32
CA ASN A 4 -2.07 11.45 7.56
C ASN A 4 -0.88 11.37 8.51
N PRO A 5 -0.65 10.22 9.17
CA PRO A 5 0.43 10.08 10.13
C PRO A 5 1.80 10.05 9.43
N ALA A 6 2.79 10.69 10.03
CA ALA A 6 4.19 10.50 9.68
C ALA A 6 4.67 9.14 10.20
N GLY A 7 5.46 8.42 9.40
CA GLY A 7 5.98 7.10 9.75
C GLY A 7 5.35 5.99 8.92
N VAL A 8 5.23 4.78 9.49
CA VAL A 8 4.73 3.61 8.76
C VAL A 8 3.24 3.73 8.48
N THR A 9 2.86 3.66 7.21
CA THR A 9 1.49 3.70 6.71
C THR A 9 1.23 2.55 5.73
N LYS A 10 -0.05 2.25 5.48
CA LYS A 10 -0.51 1.32 4.45
C LYS A 10 -1.28 2.11 3.39
N ASP A 11 -0.73 2.17 2.18
CA ASP A 11 -1.28 2.93 1.08
C ASP A 11 -1.78 1.99 -0.04
N LEU A 12 -2.81 2.41 -0.75
CA LEU A 12 -3.29 1.73 -1.97
C LEU A 12 -2.68 2.39 -3.20
N TRP A 13 -1.90 1.63 -3.95
CA TRP A 13 -1.24 2.08 -5.18
C TRP A 13 -1.80 1.30 -6.37
N TYR A 14 -2.05 1.98 -7.49
CA TYR A 14 -2.51 1.35 -8.73
C TYR A 14 -1.34 1.16 -9.68
N HIS A 15 -1.11 -0.07 -10.15
CA HIS A 15 -0.01 -0.40 -11.05
C HIS A 15 -0.40 -0.20 -12.51
N GLU A 16 -0.57 1.07 -12.89
CA GLU A 16 -1.15 1.51 -14.17
C GLU A 16 -0.40 0.99 -15.39
N THR A 17 0.91 1.24 -15.48
CA THR A 17 1.75 0.85 -16.63
C THR A 17 2.21 -0.61 -16.59
N GLY A 18 1.61 -1.42 -15.72
CA GLY A 18 1.96 -2.82 -15.54
C GLY A 18 0.72 -3.71 -15.52
N CYS A 19 0.53 -4.41 -14.41
CA CYS A 19 -0.51 -5.43 -14.30
C CYS A 19 -1.92 -4.88 -14.01
N SER A 20 -2.13 -3.56 -14.07
CA SER A 20 -3.44 -2.92 -13.84
C SER A 20 -4.10 -3.39 -12.54
N SER A 21 -3.29 -3.67 -11.52
CA SER A 21 -3.74 -4.23 -10.24
C SER A 21 -3.52 -3.23 -9.11
N TRP A 22 -4.40 -3.29 -8.11
CA TRP A 22 -4.21 -2.57 -6.85
C TRP A 22 -3.24 -3.31 -5.95
N LEU A 23 -2.30 -2.57 -5.40
CA LEU A 23 -1.31 -3.02 -4.43
C LEU A 23 -1.58 -2.33 -3.10
N LEU A 24 -1.48 -3.08 -2.00
CA LEU A 24 -1.29 -2.48 -0.70
C LEU A 24 0.21 -2.40 -0.42
N VAL A 25 0.67 -1.19 -0.15
CA VAL A 25 2.08 -0.88 0.09
C VAL A 25 2.23 -0.44 1.53
N THR A 26 3.01 -1.18 2.32
CA THR A 26 3.44 -0.73 3.64
C THR A 26 4.73 0.05 3.48
N ARG A 27 4.71 1.35 3.77
CA ARG A 27 5.89 2.22 3.62
C ARG A 27 6.04 3.18 4.78
N SER A 28 7.25 3.68 4.98
CA SER A 28 7.50 4.84 5.83
C SER A 28 7.35 6.14 5.03
N THR A 29 6.49 7.05 5.48
CA THR A 29 6.33 8.38 4.87
C THR A 29 7.45 9.36 5.22
N THR A 30 8.30 9.04 6.21
CA THR A 30 9.43 9.89 6.62
C THR A 30 10.73 9.51 5.92
N THR A 31 10.94 8.21 5.67
CA THR A 31 12.19 7.69 5.08
C THR A 31 12.02 7.21 3.64
N HIS A 32 10.80 7.06 3.16
CA HIS A 32 10.45 6.49 1.84
C HIS A 32 10.81 5.01 1.67
N GLU A 33 11.16 4.32 2.75
CA GLU A 33 11.40 2.88 2.73
C GLU A 33 10.11 2.10 2.46
N ILE A 34 10.16 1.14 1.54
CA ILE A 34 9.07 0.20 1.26
C ILE A 34 9.33 -1.08 2.08
N LEU A 35 8.45 -1.37 3.03
CA LEU A 35 8.59 -2.48 3.97
C LEU A 35 7.91 -3.76 3.46
N SER A 36 6.77 -3.62 2.77
CA SER A 36 6.11 -4.75 2.10
C SER A 36 5.17 -4.29 0.99
N THR A 37 4.95 -5.19 0.04
CA THR A 37 3.99 -5.02 -1.05
C THR A 37 3.16 -6.29 -1.21
N GLU A 38 1.85 -6.13 -1.26
CA GLU A 38 0.91 -7.24 -1.48
C GLU A 38 -0.14 -6.85 -2.50
N ARG A 39 -0.49 -7.77 -3.41
CA ARG A 39 -1.59 -7.54 -4.34
C ARG A 39 -2.90 -7.66 -3.60
N VAL A 40 -3.76 -6.66 -3.72
CA VAL A 40 -5.03 -6.60 -2.98
C VAL A 40 -5.91 -7.82 -3.29
N ALA A 41 -5.90 -8.28 -4.55
CA ALA A 41 -6.67 -9.44 -4.99
C ALA A 41 -6.26 -10.77 -4.30
N ASP A 42 -5.03 -10.87 -3.80
CA ASP A 42 -4.54 -12.08 -3.11
C ASP A 42 -4.83 -12.08 -1.62
N ARG A 43 -5.29 -10.96 -1.06
CA ARG A 43 -5.68 -10.90 0.35
C ARG A 43 -6.95 -11.68 0.56
N LYS A 44 -6.83 -12.87 1.18
CA LYS A 44 -8.00 -13.55 1.75
C LYS A 44 -8.63 -12.61 2.76
N GLY A 45 -9.89 -12.25 2.54
CA GLY A 45 -10.57 -11.21 3.30
C GLY A 45 -10.48 -11.46 4.80
N ALA A 46 -9.91 -10.49 5.52
CA ALA A 46 -10.35 -10.23 6.89
C ALA A 46 -11.68 -9.48 6.74
N GLN A 47 -12.77 -10.21 6.91
CA GLN A 47 -14.10 -9.65 7.09
C GLN A 47 -14.32 -9.41 8.58
#